data_AF-A0A9Q1BBS8-F1
#
_entry.id   AF-A0A9Q1BBS8-F1
#
_cell.length_a   1.000
_cell.length_b   1.000
_cell.length_c   1.000
_cell.angle_alpha   90.00
_cell.angle_beta   90.00
_cell.angle_gamma   90.00
#
_symmetry.space_group_name_H-M   'P 1'
#
loop_
_entity.id
_entity.type
_entity.pdbx_description
1 polymer ?
#
loop_
_entity_poly.entity_id
_entity_poly.type
_entity_poly.pdbx_seq_one_letter_code
_entity_poly.pdbx_strand_id
1 'polypeptide(L)'
;MPSSVTILFNISISRVYLDNCYSTVDRRSGNHLQLKANLSIPVLTTLNRLDIVEPGREITSEEFTGILQYSSKCLALKELRFWYCLLPPSVQAESVSVLRSRNVKVTWAGYNAWYQLNLHSCLWEYYGKPGMKISDEDYQKEANTLGPFTFYFS
;
A
#
# COMPACT_ATOMS: atom_id res chain seq x y z
N MET A 1 -43.38 4.15 16.35
CA MET A 1 -42.20 4.98 15.99
C MET A 1 -41.66 4.44 14.68
N PRO A 2 -41.54 5.22 13.59
CA PRO A 2 -40.95 4.72 12.37
C PRO A 2 -39.42 4.73 12.52
N SER A 3 -38.83 3.55 12.40
CA SER A 3 -37.39 3.36 12.28
C SER A 3 -36.91 4.10 11.03
N SER A 4 -36.00 5.07 11.19
CA SER A 4 -35.37 5.73 10.04
C SER A 4 -34.56 4.69 9.27
N VAL A 5 -35.02 4.33 8.09
CA VAL A 5 -34.25 3.55 7.12
C VAL A 5 -33.23 4.50 6.50
N THR A 6 -32.03 4.54 7.07
CA THR A 6 -30.90 5.20 6.42
C THR A 6 -30.52 4.36 5.20
N ILE A 7 -30.96 4.79 4.02
CA ILE A 7 -30.47 4.24 2.75
C ILE A 7 -29.00 4.68 2.63
N LEU A 8 -28.09 3.82 3.09
CA LEU A 8 -26.66 3.99 2.83
C LEU A 8 -26.46 3.68 1.34
N PHE A 9 -26.38 4.72 0.52
CA PHE A 9 -25.86 4.56 -0.83
C PHE A 9 -24.43 4.02 -0.71
N ASN A 10 -24.25 2.76 -1.11
CA ASN A 10 -22.96 2.09 -1.09
C ASN A 10 -22.11 2.62 -2.25
N ILE A 11 -21.62 3.86 -2.11
CA ILE A 11 -20.83 4.53 -3.14
C ILE A 11 -19.48 3.83 -3.22
N SER A 12 -19.21 3.24 -4.39
CA SER A 12 -17.92 2.62 -4.67
C SER A 12 -16.84 3.68 -4.77
N ILE A 13 -15.82 3.58 -3.93
CA ILE A 13 -14.65 4.45 -4.02
C ILE A 13 -13.66 3.76 -4.95
N SER A 14 -13.63 4.21 -6.21
CA SER A 14 -12.79 3.62 -7.24
C SER A 14 -11.30 3.67 -6.87
N ARG A 15 -10.83 4.82 -6.36
CA ARG A 15 -9.42 5.07 -6.05
C ARG A 15 -9.29 6.08 -4.92
N VAL A 16 -8.36 5.82 -4.00
CA VAL A 16 -7.74 6.83 -3.14
C VAL A 16 -6.28 6.94 -3.54
N TYR A 17 -5.84 8.17 -3.82
CA TYR A 17 -4.46 8.48 -4.23
C TYR A 17 -3.86 9.42 -3.19
N LEU A 18 -2.82 8.96 -2.52
CA LEU A 18 -2.12 9.68 -1.47
C LEU A 18 -0.75 10.09 -2.01
N ASP A 19 -0.55 11.39 -2.21
CA ASP A 19 0.70 11.94 -2.73
C ASP A 19 1.41 12.77 -1.66
N ASN A 20 2.56 12.25 -1.23
CA ASN A 20 3.44 12.85 -0.23
C ASN A 20 2.72 13.23 1.08
N CYS A 21 1.59 12.59 1.38
CA CYS A 21 0.74 12.93 2.51
C CYS A 21 0.65 11.84 3.58
N TYR A 22 1.23 10.65 3.37
CA TYR A 22 1.18 9.56 4.34
C TYR A 22 2.10 9.86 5.54
N SER A 23 1.58 9.72 6.76
CA SER A 23 2.38 9.83 7.97
C SER A 23 2.65 8.45 8.57
N THR A 24 1.59 7.81 9.08
CA THR A 24 1.67 6.52 9.79
C THR A 24 0.29 5.83 9.76
N VAL A 25 0.18 4.64 10.34
CA VAL A 25 -1.13 4.00 10.62
C VAL A 25 -1.36 4.02 12.12
N ASP A 26 -2.60 4.21 12.56
CA ASP A 26 -2.94 4.13 13.99
C ASP A 26 -2.49 2.77 14.57
N ARG A 27 -1.44 2.83 15.39
CA ARG A 27 -0.73 1.68 15.98
C ARG A 27 -1.61 0.79 16.85
N ARG A 28 -2.71 1.32 17.40
CA ARG A 28 -3.57 0.54 18.31
C ARG A 28 -4.66 -0.21 17.60
N SER A 29 -5.28 0.42 16.61
CA SER A 29 -6.45 -0.14 15.96
C SER A 29 -6.17 -0.66 14.55
N GLY A 30 -5.20 -0.07 13.83
CA GLY A 30 -5.02 -0.27 12.39
C GLY A 30 -6.24 0.12 11.56
N ASN A 31 -7.16 0.94 12.10
CA ASN A 31 -8.43 1.31 11.47
C ASN A 31 -8.35 2.67 10.76
N HIS A 32 -7.27 3.41 11.00
CA HIS A 32 -7.08 4.75 10.48
C HIS A 32 -5.71 4.88 9.86
N LEU A 33 -5.67 5.31 8.60
CA LEU A 33 -4.45 5.75 7.94
C LEU A 33 -4.27 7.24 8.27
N GLN A 34 -3.19 7.59 8.97
CA GLN A 34 -2.89 8.96 9.37
C GLN A 34 -2.08 9.68 8.29
N LEU A 35 -2.48 10.91 8.00
CA LEU A 35 -1.82 11.80 7.05
C LEU A 35 -0.98 12.85 7.81
N LYS A 36 0.04 13.42 7.15
CA LYS A 36 0.98 14.41 7.74
C LYS A 36 0.27 15.63 8.34
N ALA A 37 -0.89 16.00 7.82
CA ALA A 37 -1.71 17.12 8.31
C ALA A 37 -2.61 16.76 9.51
N ASN A 38 -2.30 15.69 10.26
CA ASN A 38 -3.14 15.12 11.34
C ASN A 38 -4.57 14.76 10.89
N LEU A 39 -4.77 14.53 9.59
CA LEU A 39 -6.00 13.98 9.05
C LEU A 39 -5.96 12.46 9.14
N SER A 40 -7.12 11.82 9.28
CA SER A 40 -7.21 10.37 9.29
C SER A 40 -8.20 9.87 8.25
N ILE A 41 -7.83 8.82 7.53
CA ILE A 41 -8.72 8.11 6.62
C ILE A 41 -9.22 6.87 7.35
N PRO A 42 -10.52 6.78 7.70
CA PRO A 42 -11.08 5.57 8.30
C PRO A 42 -11.09 4.43 7.29
N VAL A 43 -11.26 3.18 7.75
CA VAL A 43 -11.43 2.03 6.84
C VAL A 43 -12.53 2.31 5.82
N LEU A 44 -12.14 2.35 4.55
CA LEU A 44 -13.04 2.53 3.42
C LEU A 44 -13.42 1.16 2.85
N THR A 45 -14.52 0.58 3.34
CA THR A 45 -14.96 -0.78 2.97
C THR A 45 -15.27 -0.94 1.48
N THR A 46 -15.62 0.15 0.79
CA THR A 46 -15.92 0.19 -0.66
C THR A 46 -14.72 0.57 -1.53
N LEU A 47 -13.56 0.80 -0.94
CA LEU A 47 -12.34 1.19 -1.65
C LEU A 47 -11.86 0.07 -2.56
N ASN A 48 -11.71 0.35 -3.85
CA ASN A 48 -11.22 -0.63 -4.84
C ASN A 48 -9.70 -0.56 -5.01
N ARG A 49 -9.10 0.64 -4.98
CA ARG A 49 -7.65 0.83 -5.12
C ARG A 49 -7.10 1.88 -4.15
N LEU A 50 -6.00 1.57 -3.49
CA LEU A 50 -5.20 2.51 -2.71
C LEU A 50 -3.84 2.70 -3.40
N ASP A 51 -3.49 3.94 -3.70
CA ASP A 51 -2.17 4.33 -4.18
C ASP A 51 -1.47 5.20 -3.13
N ILE A 52 -0.24 4.83 -2.78
CA ILE A 52 0.63 5.58 -1.86
C ILE A 52 1.87 6.00 -2.64
N VAL A 53 2.07 7.31 -2.76
CA VAL A 53 3.16 7.93 -3.49
C VAL A 53 3.98 8.72 -2.49
N GLU A 54 5.20 8.25 -2.20
CA GLU A 54 6.10 8.88 -1.24
C GLU A 54 7.50 9.00 -1.87
N PRO A 55 7.69 9.92 -2.84
CA PRO A 55 8.94 10.08 -3.56
C PRO A 55 10.14 10.29 -2.62
N GLY A 56 11.23 9.56 -2.88
CA GLY A 56 12.49 9.67 -2.13
C GLY A 56 12.45 9.15 -0.70
N ARG A 57 11.33 8.57 -0.25
CA ARG A 57 11.18 8.05 1.11
C ARG A 57 11.41 6.55 1.18
N GLU A 58 12.11 6.13 2.23
CA GLU A 58 12.11 4.74 2.68
C GLU A 58 10.90 4.51 3.60
N ILE A 59 10.03 3.58 3.22
CA ILE A 59 8.92 3.13 4.07
C ILE A 59 9.46 2.02 4.96
N THR A 60 9.37 2.22 6.26
CA THR A 60 9.86 1.25 7.26
C THR A 60 8.99 -0.01 7.28
N SER A 61 9.54 -1.11 7.81
CA SER A 61 8.79 -2.36 8.01
C SER A 61 7.54 -2.17 8.86
N GLU A 62 7.60 -1.28 9.85
CA GLU A 62 6.47 -0.95 10.72
C GLU A 62 5.35 -0.24 9.94
N GLU A 63 5.70 0.81 9.20
CA GLU A 63 4.75 1.56 8.37
C GLU A 63 4.10 0.67 7.30
N PHE A 64 4.91 -0.12 6.60
CA PHE A 64 4.41 -1.05 5.59
C PHE A 64 3.44 -2.08 6.20
N THR A 65 3.78 -2.64 7.36
CA THR A 65 2.90 -3.56 8.10
C THR A 65 1.57 -2.90 8.47
N GLY A 66 1.62 -1.66 8.98
CA GLY A 66 0.42 -0.88 9.28
C GLY A 66 -0.45 -0.65 8.04
N ILE A 67 0.16 -0.30 6.91
CA ILE A 67 -0.56 -0.08 5.64
C ILE A 67 -1.23 -1.39 5.18
N LEU A 68 -0.55 -2.53 5.27
CA LEU A 68 -1.13 -3.84 4.96
C LEU A 68 -2.30 -4.18 5.90
N GLN A 69 -2.20 -3.84 7.19
CA GLN A 69 -3.27 -4.04 8.17
C GLN A 69 -4.49 -3.15 7.91
N TYR A 70 -4.29 -1.89 7.52
CA TYR A 70 -5.38 -1.01 7.09
C TYR A 70 -6.05 -1.57 5.81
N SER A 71 -5.23 -1.99 4.84
CA SER A 71 -5.67 -2.54 3.55
C SER A 71 -6.42 -3.86 3.71
N SER A 72 -6.06 -4.69 4.69
CA SER A 72 -6.76 -5.94 4.96
C SER A 72 -8.19 -5.74 5.45
N LYS A 73 -8.52 -4.55 5.97
CA LYS A 73 -9.87 -4.18 6.44
C LYS A 73 -10.72 -3.49 5.39
N CYS A 74 -10.09 -2.95 4.33
CA CYS A 74 -10.81 -2.39 3.18
C CYS A 74 -11.40 -3.55 2.35
N LEU A 75 -12.65 -3.93 2.62
CA LEU A 75 -13.24 -5.19 2.14
C LEU A 75 -13.29 -5.34 0.61
N ALA A 76 -13.56 -4.25 -0.11
CA ALA A 76 -13.62 -4.22 -1.58
C ALA A 76 -12.25 -3.99 -2.25
N LEU A 77 -11.15 -3.89 -1.49
CA LEU A 77 -9.83 -3.56 -2.03
C LEU A 77 -9.34 -4.67 -2.96
N LYS A 78 -8.95 -4.28 -4.17
CA LYS A 78 -8.38 -5.17 -5.20
C LYS A 78 -6.91 -4.89 -5.42
N GLU A 79 -6.48 -3.65 -5.23
CA GLU A 79 -5.11 -3.21 -5.53
C GLU A 79 -4.58 -2.24 -4.47
N LEU A 80 -3.37 -2.51 -4.00
CA LEU A 80 -2.54 -1.61 -3.20
C LEU A 80 -1.26 -1.32 -3.99
N ARG A 81 -1.01 -0.05 -4.30
CA ARG A 81 0.12 0.36 -5.12
C ARG A 81 1.02 1.35 -4.38
N PHE A 82 2.32 1.14 -4.50
CA PHE A 82 3.34 2.03 -3.96
C PHE A 82 4.16 2.62 -5.11
N TRP A 83 4.47 3.90 -5.02
CA TRP A 83 5.15 4.64 -6.09
C TRP A 83 6.31 5.47 -5.53
N TYR A 84 7.46 5.37 -6.20
CA TYR A 84 8.63 6.22 -5.97
C TYR A 84 9.18 6.18 -4.52
N CYS A 85 8.86 5.15 -3.77
CA CYS A 85 9.43 4.90 -2.44
C CYS A 85 10.25 3.61 -2.45
N LEU A 86 11.11 3.45 -1.44
CA LEU A 86 11.72 2.16 -1.14
C LEU A 86 10.83 1.44 -0.13
N LEU A 87 10.54 0.16 -0.41
CA LEU A 87 9.79 -0.70 0.49
C LEU A 87 10.72 -1.72 1.15
N PRO A 88 10.33 -2.29 2.30
CA PRO A 88 11.09 -3.35 2.94
C PRO A 88 11.28 -4.55 2.00
N PRO A 89 12.44 -5.24 2.03
CA PRO A 89 12.76 -6.34 1.11
C PRO A 89 11.90 -7.59 1.34
N SER A 90 11.35 -7.72 2.56
CA SER A 90 10.41 -8.76 2.94
C SER A 90 9.43 -8.25 3.98
N VAL A 91 8.30 -8.96 4.15
CA VAL A 91 7.30 -8.60 5.15
C VAL A 91 6.82 -9.82 5.91
N GLN A 92 6.55 -9.67 7.20
CA GLN A 92 5.86 -10.69 7.98
C GLN A 92 4.72 -10.02 8.73
N ALA A 93 3.51 -10.17 8.21
CA ALA A 93 2.32 -9.59 8.80
C ALA A 93 1.13 -10.54 8.64
N GLU A 94 0.34 -10.71 9.70
CA GLU A 94 -0.88 -11.55 9.67
C GLU A 94 -1.87 -11.08 8.59
N SER A 95 -1.90 -9.77 8.33
CA SER A 95 -2.73 -9.13 7.29
C SER A 95 -2.46 -9.66 5.88
N VAL A 96 -1.26 -10.20 5.61
CA VAL A 96 -0.91 -10.82 4.32
C VAL A 96 -1.84 -11.99 4.01
N SER A 97 -2.23 -12.79 5.02
CA SER A 97 -3.14 -13.92 4.83
C SER A 97 -4.55 -13.49 4.36
N VAL A 98 -5.04 -12.36 4.87
CA VAL A 98 -6.34 -11.77 4.52
C VAL A 98 -6.30 -11.11 3.14
N LEU A 99 -5.18 -10.48 2.78
CA LEU A 99 -4.98 -9.95 1.44
C LEU A 99 -4.88 -11.10 0.41
N ARG A 100 -4.21 -12.19 0.78
CA ARG A 100 -4.07 -13.40 -0.04
C ARG A 100 -5.40 -14.07 -0.32
N SER A 101 -6.22 -14.30 0.71
CA SER A 101 -7.53 -14.97 0.54
C SER A 101 -8.48 -14.20 -0.36
N ARG A 102 -8.29 -12.88 -0.48
CA ARG A 102 -9.07 -11.99 -1.36
C ARG A 102 -8.36 -11.67 -2.67
N ASN A 103 -7.21 -12.27 -2.94
CA ASN A 103 -6.42 -12.06 -4.15
C ASN A 103 -6.11 -10.57 -4.41
N VAL A 104 -5.80 -9.80 -3.35
CA VAL A 104 -5.41 -8.39 -3.48
C VAL A 104 -4.03 -8.30 -4.11
N LYS A 105 -3.88 -7.49 -5.15
CA LYS A 105 -2.58 -7.22 -5.77
C LYS A 105 -1.86 -6.14 -4.97
N VAL A 106 -0.66 -6.44 -4.50
CA VAL A 106 0.23 -5.48 -3.84
C VAL A 106 1.42 -5.25 -4.77
N THR A 107 1.54 -4.05 -5.33
CA THR A 107 2.55 -3.72 -6.35
C THR A 107 3.41 -2.56 -5.91
N TRP A 108 4.68 -2.61 -6.31
CA TRP A 108 5.67 -1.58 -6.05
C TRP A 108 6.26 -1.11 -7.38
N ALA A 109 5.95 0.11 -7.76
CA ALA A 109 6.63 0.82 -8.83
C ALA A 109 7.86 1.51 -8.22
N GLY A 110 8.98 0.78 -8.22
CA GLY A 110 10.28 1.31 -7.87
C GLY A 110 10.79 2.29 -8.94
N TYR A 111 12.01 2.76 -8.78
CA TYR A 111 12.64 3.64 -9.75
C TYR A 111 13.16 2.88 -10.98
N ASN A 112 13.61 1.63 -10.78
CA ASN A 112 14.28 0.85 -11.81
C ASN A 112 13.33 -0.18 -12.44
N ALA A 113 12.43 -0.76 -11.65
CA ALA A 113 11.47 -1.74 -12.16
C ALA A 113 10.13 -1.74 -11.40
N TRP A 114 9.21 -2.55 -11.90
CA TRP A 114 7.95 -2.83 -11.25
C TRP A 114 8.00 -4.21 -10.61
N TYR A 115 7.46 -4.29 -9.41
CA TYR A 115 7.46 -5.49 -8.59
C TYR A 115 6.06 -5.80 -8.07
N GLN A 116 5.84 -7.07 -7.74
CA GLN A 116 4.65 -7.54 -7.06
C GLN A 116 5.06 -8.33 -5.82
N LEU A 117 4.40 -8.08 -4.70
CA LEU A 117 4.61 -8.86 -3.49
C LEU A 117 3.93 -10.22 -3.67
N ASN A 118 4.70 -11.30 -3.55
CA ASN A 118 4.13 -12.63 -3.46
C ASN A 118 3.62 -12.86 -2.04
N LEU A 119 2.29 -12.89 -1.86
CA LEU A 119 1.63 -13.05 -0.55
C LEU A 119 1.75 -14.46 0.08
N HIS A 120 2.43 -15.40 -0.60
CA HIS A 120 2.76 -16.72 -0.04
C HIS A 120 4.18 -16.74 0.53
N SER A 121 5.16 -16.23 -0.22
CA SER A 121 6.56 -16.18 0.20
C SER A 121 6.92 -14.91 0.99
N CYS A 122 6.06 -13.90 0.94
CA CYS A 122 6.26 -12.56 1.48
C CYS A 122 7.52 -11.85 0.95
N LEU A 123 7.92 -12.22 -0.27
CA LEU A 123 9.05 -11.64 -0.99
C LEU A 123 8.54 -10.95 -2.24
N TRP A 124 9.28 -9.95 -2.69
CA TRP A 124 9.00 -9.28 -3.94
C TRP A 124 9.48 -10.10 -5.14
N GLU A 125 8.71 -10.02 -6.21
CA GLU A 125 9.01 -10.62 -7.51
C GLU A 125 8.86 -9.55 -8.60
N TYR A 126 9.57 -9.72 -9.71
CA TYR A 126 9.38 -8.84 -10.87
C TYR A 126 7.94 -8.93 -11.39
N TYR A 127 7.34 -7.77 -11.65
CA TYR A 127 5.99 -7.70 -12.15
C TYR A 127 5.85 -8.45 -13.48
N GLY A 128 4.84 -9.32 -13.58
CA GLY A 128 4.63 -10.17 -14.75
C GLY A 128 5.60 -11.35 -14.88
N LYS A 129 6.50 -11.59 -13.91
CA LYS A 129 7.44 -12.71 -13.90
C LYS A 129 7.33 -13.52 -12.58
N PRO A 130 6.27 -14.32 -12.40
CA PRO A 130 6.05 -15.08 -11.17
C PRO A 130 7.24 -15.98 -10.81
N GLY A 131 7.63 -15.99 -9.54
CA GLY A 131 8.77 -16.76 -9.03
C GLY A 131 10.14 -16.13 -9.26
N MET A 132 10.25 -15.08 -10.11
CA MET A 132 11.49 -14.33 -10.29
C MET A 132 11.62 -13.29 -9.19
N LYS A 133 12.22 -13.69 -8.07
CA LYS A 133 12.46 -12.83 -6.90
C LYS A 133 13.43 -11.69 -7.25
N ILE A 134 13.29 -10.57 -6.57
CA ILE A 134 14.30 -9.51 -6.61
C ILE A 134 15.58 -10.05 -5.97
N SER A 135 16.73 -9.81 -6.60
CA SER A 135 18.04 -10.09 -6.00
C SER A 135 18.43 -8.99 -5.01
N ASP A 136 19.35 -9.28 -4.08
CA ASP A 136 19.88 -8.25 -3.18
C ASP A 136 20.54 -7.11 -3.96
N GLU A 137 21.22 -7.40 -5.08
CA GLU A 137 21.83 -6.39 -5.94
C GLU A 137 20.79 -5.45 -6.55
N ASP A 138 19.67 -5.98 -7.05
CA ASP A 138 18.62 -5.17 -7.66
C ASP A 138 17.85 -4.37 -6.61
N TYR A 139 17.66 -4.92 -5.41
CA TYR A 139 17.15 -4.15 -4.28
C TYR A 139 18.09 -2.99 -3.90
N GLN A 140 19.41 -3.24 -3.86
CA GLN A 140 20.39 -2.19 -3.58
C GLN A 140 20.44 -1.12 -4.69
N LYS A 141 20.20 -1.49 -5.96
CA LYS A 141 20.03 -0.49 -7.03
C LYS A 141 18.84 0.43 -6.75
N GLU A 142 17.70 -0.13 -6.34
CA GLU A 142 16.54 0.68 -5.95
C GLU A 142 16.86 1.60 -4.77
N ALA A 143 17.51 1.07 -3.72
CA ALA A 143 17.93 1.85 -2.56
C ALA A 143 18.91 2.98 -2.91
N ASN A 144 19.88 2.73 -3.79
CA ASN A 144 20.82 3.75 -4.25
C ASN A 144 20.18 4.80 -5.18
N THR A 145 19.00 4.52 -5.72
CA THR A 145 18.24 5.47 -6.55
C THR A 145 17.37 6.41 -5.69
N LEU A 146 17.26 6.17 -4.38
CA LEU A 146 16.66 7.12 -3.44
C LEU A 146 17.53 8.39 -3.37
N GLY A 147 17.17 9.38 -4.18
CA GLY A 147 17.75 10.70 -4.17
C GLY A 147 16.67 11.75 -4.48
N PRO A 148 16.97 13.04 -4.27
CA PRO A 148 16.01 14.13 -4.47
C PRO A 148 15.79 14.36 -5.97
N PHE A 149 15.02 13.49 -6.62
CA PHE A 149 14.48 13.80 -7.93
C PHE A 149 13.31 14.75 -7.74
N THR A 150 13.55 16.02 -8.08
CA THR A 150 12.51 17.00 -8.35
C THR A 150 11.76 16.53 -9.59
N PHE A 151 10.58 15.94 -9.42
CA PHE A 151 9.69 15.69 -10.54
C PHE A 151 9.15 17.03 -11.04
N TYR A 152 9.71 17.52 -12.15
CA TYR A 152 9.00 18.48 -12.99
C TYR A 152 7.83 17.74 -13.63
N PHE A 153 6.61 17.97 -13.12
CA PHE A 153 5.42 17.65 -13.89
C PHE A 153 5.36 18.63 -15.08
N SER A 154 5.46 18.09 -16.30
CA SER A 154 5.01 18.75 -17.54
C SER A 154 3.58 18.36 -17.84
#